data_AF-A0A9J6F850-F1
#
_entry.id   AF-A0A9J6F850-F1
#
_cell.length_a   1.000
_cell.length_b   1.000
_cell.length_c   1.000
_cell.angle_alpha   90.00
_cell.angle_beta   90.00
_cell.angle_gamma   90.00
#
_symmetry.space_group_name_H-M   'P 1'
#
loop_
_entity.id
_entity.type
_entity.pdbx_description
1 polymer ?
#
loop_
_entity_poly.entity_id
_entity_poly.type
_entity_poly.pdbx_seq_one_letter_code
_entity_poly.pdbx_strand_id
1 'polypeptide(L)'
;MGKCFVPFCKTGYKSCKEKYSLFTPPNEPSRLEAWRRAIPRKDRVLQRTDRVCEKRFAPHFIMKTWSAEIDGHVLMSGKRRAGLAKDAVPSIFERAPRYLFKKIKSPRKQVKRQAHRVAPSTSTSHSGSSTEPMPTLPGEISSASGVSAEMPCDSSTRALRKCLA
;
A
#
# COMPACT_ATOMS: atom_id res chain seq x y z
N MET A 1 6.78 14.57 13.97
CA MET A 1 5.39 14.58 13.44
C MET A 1 5.42 14.16 11.97
N GLY A 2 4.66 13.14 11.60
CA GLY A 2 4.55 12.70 10.21
C GLY A 2 3.68 13.66 9.39
N LYS A 3 4.00 13.82 8.10
CA LYS A 3 3.20 14.55 7.12
C LYS A 3 2.17 13.60 6.51
N CYS A 4 1.00 14.10 6.13
CA CYS A 4 0.02 13.29 5.42
C CYS A 4 0.53 12.90 4.03
N PHE A 5 0.36 11.65 3.64
CA PHE A 5 0.79 11.13 2.34
C PHE A 5 -0.08 11.63 1.17
N VAL A 6 -1.32 12.03 1.44
CA VAL A 6 -2.27 12.42 0.40
C VAL A 6 -1.84 13.72 -0.31
N PRO A 7 -1.85 13.75 -1.66
CA PRO A 7 -1.48 14.95 -2.40
C PRO A 7 -2.39 16.14 -2.04
N PHE A 8 -1.83 17.35 -2.08
CA PHE A 8 -2.52 18.60 -1.70
C PHE A 8 -3.04 18.65 -0.25
N CYS A 9 -2.64 17.70 0.60
CA CYS A 9 -2.94 17.75 2.02
C CYS A 9 -1.87 18.56 2.76
N LYS A 10 -2.31 19.58 3.51
CA LYS A 10 -1.43 20.39 4.36
C LYS A 10 -1.33 19.88 5.81
N THR A 11 -1.97 18.76 6.14
CA THR A 11 -1.92 18.20 7.49
C THR A 11 -0.51 17.76 7.85
N GLY A 12 -0.01 18.22 9.00
CA GLY A 12 1.35 17.96 9.49
C GLY A 12 2.41 18.93 8.96
N TYR A 13 2.06 19.87 8.08
CA TYR A 13 2.92 21.01 7.74
C TYR A 13 2.77 22.11 8.80
N LYS A 14 3.83 22.90 9.01
CA LYS A 14 3.86 24.02 9.96
C LYS A 14 2.74 25.04 9.72
N SER A 15 2.28 25.18 8.47
CA SER A 15 1.18 26.06 8.07
C SER A 15 -0.20 25.64 8.58
N CYS A 16 -0.38 24.38 8.99
CA CYS A 16 -1.67 23.87 9.45
C CYS A 16 -1.72 23.89 10.98
N LYS A 17 -2.56 24.77 11.53
CA LYS A 17 -2.76 24.89 12.99
C LYS A 17 -3.60 23.75 13.58
N GLU A 18 -4.48 23.18 12.77
CA GLU A 18 -5.39 22.12 13.18
C GLU A 18 -4.67 20.77 13.33
N LYS A 19 -4.87 20.12 14.47
CA LYS A 19 -4.31 18.80 14.77
C LYS A 19 -5.31 17.71 14.41
N TYR A 20 -4.91 16.85 13.48
CA TYR A 20 -5.70 15.72 13.02
C TYR A 20 -5.06 14.40 13.40
N SER A 21 -5.88 13.39 13.65
CA SER A 21 -5.42 12.02 13.84
C SER A 21 -4.80 11.51 12.54
N LEU A 22 -3.64 10.85 12.67
CA LEU A 22 -2.91 10.24 11.57
C LEU A 22 -2.98 8.72 11.70
N PHE A 23 -3.50 8.08 10.67
CA PHE A 23 -3.65 6.63 10.59
C PHE A 23 -2.54 6.02 9.75
N THR A 24 -2.02 4.89 10.22
CA THR A 24 -1.08 4.06 9.47
C THR A 24 -1.89 3.15 8.54
N PRO A 25 -1.41 2.88 7.31
CA PRO A 25 -2.02 1.89 6.44
C PRO A 25 -2.13 0.52 7.11
N PRO A 26 -3.13 -0.28 6.71
CA PRO A 26 -3.25 -1.69 7.06
C PRO A 26 -1.98 -2.50 6.82
N ASN A 27 -1.74 -3.53 7.63
CA ASN A 27 -0.75 -4.56 7.30
C ASN A 27 -1.21 -5.45 6.13
N GLU A 28 -2.53 -5.67 6.04
CA GLU A 28 -3.19 -6.53 5.07
C GLU A 28 -3.00 -6.01 3.63
N PRO A 29 -2.45 -6.83 2.71
CA PRO A 29 -1.97 -6.36 1.41
C PRO A 29 -3.08 -5.89 0.47
N SER A 30 -4.25 -6.51 0.51
CA SER A 30 -5.39 -6.17 -0.36
C SER A 30 -5.96 -4.80 0.00
N ARG A 31 -6.09 -4.52 1.30
CA ARG A 31 -6.53 -3.20 1.77
C ARG A 31 -5.47 -2.12 1.59
N LEU A 32 -4.19 -2.46 1.74
CA LEU A 32 -3.10 -1.53 1.41
C LEU A 32 -3.11 -1.20 -0.10
N GLU A 33 -3.39 -2.18 -0.95
CA GLU A 33 -3.62 -1.97 -2.38
C GLU A 33 -4.86 -1.11 -2.66
N ALA A 34 -5.97 -1.31 -1.95
CA ALA A 34 -7.13 -0.44 -2.05
C ALA A 34 -6.80 1.03 -1.73
N TRP A 35 -5.97 1.26 -0.72
CA TRP A 35 -5.47 2.60 -0.40
C TRP A 35 -4.54 3.15 -1.48
N ARG A 36 -3.66 2.33 -2.05
CA ARG A 36 -2.79 2.71 -3.18
C ARG A 36 -3.61 3.14 -4.40
N ARG A 37 -4.67 2.41 -4.73
CA ARG A 37 -5.58 2.75 -5.84
C ARG A 37 -6.37 4.03 -5.56
N ALA A 38 -6.79 4.24 -4.30
CA ALA A 38 -7.59 5.40 -3.92
C ALA A 38 -6.79 6.71 -3.89
N ILE A 39 -5.47 6.64 -3.64
CA ILE A 39 -4.60 7.82 -3.60
C ILE A 39 -3.83 7.89 -4.93
N PRO A 40 -4.30 8.69 -5.92
CA PRO A 40 -3.60 8.80 -7.20
C PRO A 40 -2.34 9.65 -7.03
N ARG A 41 -1.21 8.98 -6.77
CA ARG A 41 0.12 9.60 -6.71
C ARG A 41 1.07 8.90 -7.67
N LYS A 42 1.77 9.67 -8.50
CA LYS A 42 2.74 9.17 -9.47
C LYS A 42 4.15 9.11 -8.91
N ASP A 43 4.49 10.03 -8.00
CA ASP A 43 5.85 10.20 -7.50
C ASP A 43 6.31 9.05 -6.59
N ARG A 44 5.39 8.51 -5.78
CA ARG A 44 5.70 7.50 -4.76
C ARG A 44 4.50 6.63 -4.44
N VAL A 45 4.78 5.36 -4.17
CA VAL A 45 3.81 4.34 -3.73
C VAL A 45 3.65 4.37 -2.21
N LEU A 46 2.41 4.24 -1.73
CA LEU A 46 2.10 4.21 -0.30
C LEU A 46 2.79 3.03 0.41
N GLN A 47 3.60 3.34 1.42
CA GLN A 47 4.28 2.38 2.28
C GLN A 47 3.59 2.25 3.64
N ARG A 48 3.89 1.17 4.36
CA ARG A 48 3.37 0.94 5.73
C ARG A 48 3.82 1.98 6.75
N THR A 49 4.92 2.69 6.48
CA THR A 49 5.44 3.77 7.34
C THR A 49 4.72 5.10 7.13
N ASP A 50 4.02 5.24 6.01
CA ASP A 50 3.31 6.46 5.66
C ASP A 50 2.07 6.65 6.54
N ARG A 51 1.52 7.86 6.51
CA ARG A 51 0.40 8.26 7.36
C ARG A 51 -0.65 8.99 6.53
N VAL A 52 -1.92 8.70 6.77
CA VAL A 52 -3.06 9.40 6.15
C VAL A 52 -3.89 10.06 7.24
N CYS A 53 -4.29 11.32 7.04
CA CYS A 53 -5.07 12.06 8.04
C CYS A 53 -6.56 11.70 8.00
N GLU A 54 -7.23 11.89 9.13
CA GLU A 54 -8.65 11.57 9.30
C GLU A 54 -9.58 12.28 8.30
N LYS A 55 -9.23 13.48 7.81
CA LYS A 55 -10.02 14.22 6.79
C LYS A 55 -10.26 13.43 5.49
N ARG A 56 -9.47 12.38 5.25
CA ARG A 56 -9.52 11.60 4.01
C ARG A 56 -10.50 10.44 4.10
N PHE A 57 -10.92 10.11 5.31
CA PHE A 57 -11.92 9.07 5.57
C PHE A 57 -13.25 9.72 5.86
N ALA A 58 -14.32 9.01 5.51
CA ALA A 58 -15.64 9.42 5.93
C ALA A 58 -15.76 9.32 7.47
N PRO A 59 -16.50 10.24 8.11
CA PRO A 59 -16.57 10.32 9.58
C PRO A 59 -17.10 9.03 10.22
N HIS A 60 -17.97 8.30 9.53
CA HIS A 60 -18.53 7.02 10.01
C HIS A 60 -17.46 5.92 10.17
N PHE A 61 -16.36 5.98 9.43
CA PHE A 61 -15.27 5.02 9.58
C PHE A 61 -14.31 5.36 10.71
N ILE A 62 -14.43 6.55 11.31
CA ILE A 62 -13.50 7.05 12.32
C ILE A 62 -14.15 6.95 13.69
N MET A 63 -13.62 6.07 14.53
CA MET A 63 -14.11 5.89 15.88
C MET A 63 -13.24 6.67 16.87
N LYS A 64 -13.75 7.81 17.35
CA LYS A 64 -13.06 8.69 18.33
C LYS A 64 -13.55 8.49 19.76
N THR A 65 -14.76 8.00 19.91
CA THR A 65 -15.39 7.77 21.21
C THR A 65 -15.59 6.28 21.41
N TRP A 66 -15.75 5.90 22.67
CA TRP A 66 -16.27 4.61 23.08
C TRP A 66 -17.46 4.89 24.00
N SER A 67 -18.51 4.08 23.88
CA SER A 67 -19.68 4.12 24.74
C SER A 67 -19.89 2.73 25.33
N ALA A 68 -20.05 2.64 26.65
CA ALA A 68 -20.60 1.47 27.32
C ALA A 68 -22.10 1.68 27.44
N GLU A 69 -22.87 0.70 27.00
CA GLU A 69 -24.32 0.66 27.15
C GLU A 69 -24.70 -0.61 27.92
N ILE A 70 -25.58 -0.45 28.90
CA ILE A 70 -26.21 -1.55 29.65
C ILE A 70 -27.71 -1.31 29.54
N ASP A 71 -28.46 -2.31 29.08
CA ASP A 71 -29.93 -2.28 28.95
C ASP A 71 -30.50 -1.07 28.19
N GLY A 72 -29.82 -0.60 27.13
CA GLY A 72 -30.29 0.56 26.34
C GLY A 72 -29.87 1.93 26.89
N HIS A 73 -29.13 1.96 28.01
CA HIS A 73 -28.66 3.19 28.65
C HIS A 73 -27.14 3.34 28.55
N VAL A 74 -26.70 4.45 27.93
CA VAL A 74 -25.29 4.81 27.82
C VAL A 74 -24.75 5.17 29.20
N LEU A 75 -24.06 4.23 29.84
CA LEU A 75 -23.50 4.37 31.18
C LEU A 75 -22.29 5.32 31.18
N MET A 76 -21.41 5.19 30.19
CA MET A 76 -20.21 6.02 30.08
C MET A 76 -19.83 6.22 28.62
N SER A 77 -19.48 7.46 28.28
CA SER A 77 -18.89 7.81 26.99
C SER A 77 -17.55 8.49 27.20
N GLY A 78 -16.49 7.89 26.67
CA GLY A 78 -15.12 8.40 26.79
C GLY A 78 -14.50 8.72 25.44
N LYS A 79 -13.60 9.70 25.42
CA LYS A 79 -12.75 9.96 24.26
C LYS A 79 -11.62 8.93 24.24
N ARG A 80 -11.46 8.24 23.12
CA ARG A 80 -10.37 7.29 22.91
C ARG A 80 -9.43 7.76 21.81
N ARG A 81 -8.28 7.09 21.70
CA ARG A 81 -7.41 7.26 20.53
C ARG A 81 -8.23 6.95 19.28
N ALA A 82 -8.26 7.87 18.33
CA ALA A 82 -8.98 7.68 17.09
C ALA A 82 -8.53 6.36 16.45
N GLY A 83 -9.49 5.48 16.20
CA GLY A 83 -9.32 4.23 15.48
C GLY A 83 -10.01 4.31 14.13
N LEU A 84 -9.55 3.52 13.19
CA LEU A 84 -10.13 3.42 11.87
C LEU A 84 -10.82 2.06 11.72
N ALA A 85 -12.02 2.04 11.17
CA ALA A 85 -12.73 0.80 10.84
C ALA A 85 -11.93 -0.07 9.86
N LYS A 86 -12.23 -1.37 9.84
CA LYS A 86 -11.49 -2.33 9.00
C LYS A 86 -11.66 -2.03 7.51
N ASP A 87 -12.83 -1.57 7.08
CA ASP A 87 -13.13 -1.37 5.66
C ASP A 87 -12.90 0.07 5.18
N ALA A 88 -12.30 0.90 6.04
CA ALA A 88 -12.09 2.29 5.73
C ALA A 88 -11.04 2.49 4.64
N VAL A 89 -11.43 3.17 3.56
CA VAL A 89 -10.55 3.57 2.45
C VAL A 89 -10.62 5.09 2.32
N PRO A 90 -9.48 5.78 2.07
CA PRO A 90 -9.51 7.22 1.89
C PRO A 90 -10.28 7.57 0.62
N SER A 91 -11.39 8.30 0.75
CA SER A 91 -12.28 8.65 -0.37
C SER A 91 -12.42 10.17 -0.56
N ILE A 92 -12.08 10.98 0.45
CA ILE A 92 -12.33 12.43 0.43
C ILE A 92 -11.07 13.17 0.00
N PHE A 93 -11.15 13.84 -1.16
CA PHE A 93 -10.03 14.57 -1.76
C PHE A 93 -10.45 15.94 -2.33
N GLU A 94 -10.99 16.82 -1.47
CA GLU A 94 -11.54 18.14 -1.88
C GLU A 94 -10.56 19.06 -2.63
N ARG A 95 -9.28 19.03 -2.25
CA ARG A 95 -8.24 19.93 -2.81
C ARG A 95 -7.49 19.34 -4.00
N ALA A 96 -7.79 18.11 -4.38
CA ALA A 96 -7.07 17.44 -5.44
C ALA A 96 -7.76 17.73 -6.78
N PRO A 97 -7.02 18.21 -7.80
CA PRO A 97 -7.62 18.53 -9.08
C PRO A 97 -8.14 17.28 -9.78
N ARG A 98 -9.33 17.39 -10.41
CA ARG A 98 -10.08 16.27 -11.00
C ARG A 98 -9.26 15.43 -11.99
N TYR A 99 -8.25 16.01 -12.63
CA TYR A 99 -7.41 15.29 -13.60
C TYR A 99 -6.61 14.14 -12.97
N LEU A 100 -6.33 14.16 -11.67
CA LEU A 100 -5.60 13.08 -10.99
C LEU A 100 -6.43 11.81 -10.85
N PHE A 101 -7.75 11.94 -10.81
CA PHE A 101 -8.67 10.80 -10.69
C PHE A 101 -9.21 10.34 -12.04
N LYS A 102 -8.66 10.83 -13.16
CA LYS A 102 -9.07 10.36 -14.49
C LYS A 102 -8.72 8.88 -14.63
N LYS A 103 -9.74 8.05 -14.79
CA LYS A 103 -9.59 6.64 -15.16
C LYS A 103 -8.76 6.58 -16.44
N ILE A 104 -7.67 5.82 -16.42
CA ILE A 104 -6.87 5.56 -17.63
C ILE A 104 -7.83 4.90 -18.63
N LYS A 105 -8.03 5.55 -19.79
CA LYS A 105 -8.88 4.98 -20.85
C LYS A 105 -8.26 3.66 -21.30
N SER A 106 -9.09 2.66 -21.57
CA SER A 106 -8.62 1.37 -22.07
C SER A 106 -7.74 1.55 -23.31
N PRO A 107 -6.76 0.66 -23.54
CA PRO A 107 -5.90 0.74 -24.72
C PRO A 107 -6.77 0.78 -25.98
N ARG A 108 -6.54 1.79 -26.82
CA ARG A 108 -7.22 1.94 -28.10
C ARG A 108 -6.90 0.71 -28.95
N LYS A 109 -7.92 -0.05 -29.37
CA LYS A 109 -7.77 -1.21 -30.28
C LYS A 109 -6.91 -0.77 -31.47
N GLN A 110 -5.73 -1.36 -31.60
CA GLN A 110 -4.85 -1.08 -32.72
C GLN A 110 -5.51 -1.68 -33.98
N VAL A 111 -6.02 -0.81 -34.85
CA VAL A 111 -6.55 -1.23 -36.16
C VAL A 111 -5.37 -1.79 -36.94
N LYS A 112 -5.36 -3.10 -37.21
CA LYS A 112 -4.38 -3.74 -38.09
C LYS A 112 -4.52 -3.11 -39.48
N ARG A 113 -3.60 -2.24 -39.87
CA ARG A 113 -3.47 -1.81 -41.27
C ARG A 113 -3.05 -3.05 -42.06
N GLN A 114 -3.95 -3.57 -42.89
CA GLN A 114 -3.59 -4.62 -43.84
C GLN A 114 -2.52 -4.03 -44.77
N ALA A 115 -1.32 -4.59 -44.72
CA ALA A 115 -0.22 -4.18 -45.58
C ALA A 115 -0.61 -4.52 -47.03
N HIS A 116 -0.76 -3.50 -47.86
CA HIS A 116 -0.82 -3.70 -49.30
C HIS A 116 0.56 -4.25 -49.71
N ARG A 117 0.62 -5.50 -50.18
CA ARG A 117 1.83 -6.12 -50.72
C ARG A 117 2.35 -5.26 -51.87
N VAL A 118 3.57 -4.75 -51.74
CA VAL A 118 4.41 -4.35 -52.88
C VAL A 118 5.53 -5.38 -52.95
N ALA A 119 5.69 -5.98 -54.14
CA ALA A 119 6.63 -7.06 -54.44
C ALA A 119 8.10 -6.60 -54.35
N PRO A 120 9.07 -7.52 -54.16
CA PRO A 120 10.45 -7.19 -53.84
C PRO A 120 11.27 -6.93 -55.12
N SER A 121 12.07 -5.86 -55.11
CA SER A 121 13.15 -5.67 -56.09
C SER A 121 14.51 -5.89 -55.42
N THR A 122 15.24 -6.79 -56.06
CA THR A 122 16.55 -7.39 -55.79
C THR A 122 17.75 -6.44 -55.72
N SER A 123 18.73 -6.77 -54.88
CA SER A 123 20.21 -6.67 -55.06
C SER A 123 20.86 -6.63 -53.67
N THR A 124 22.06 -7.13 -53.37
CA THR A 124 23.04 -8.02 -53.98
C THR A 124 23.99 -8.39 -52.83
N SER A 125 24.50 -9.62 -52.86
CA SER A 125 25.39 -10.32 -51.93
C SER A 125 26.73 -9.66 -51.59
N HIS A 126 27.29 -10.01 -50.42
CA HIS A 126 28.67 -10.53 -50.14
C HIS A 126 28.85 -10.60 -48.60
N SER A 127 29.56 -11.51 -47.93
CA SER A 127 29.92 -12.93 -48.04
C SER A 127 30.90 -13.21 -46.88
N GLY A 128 30.76 -14.34 -46.18
CA GLY A 128 31.81 -14.94 -45.35
C GLY A 128 31.59 -14.87 -43.83
N SER A 129 31.85 -15.88 -43.01
CA SER A 129 32.05 -17.33 -43.14
C SER A 129 32.53 -17.80 -41.75
N SER A 130 31.96 -18.87 -41.20
CA SER A 130 32.59 -19.83 -40.27
C SER A 130 32.93 -19.27 -38.86
N THR A 131 32.90 -19.99 -37.73
CA THR A 131 32.82 -21.41 -37.36
C THR A 131 32.60 -21.47 -35.84
N GLU A 132 31.96 -22.54 -35.35
CA GLU A 132 31.70 -22.92 -33.93
C GLU A 132 32.98 -23.11 -33.06
N PRO A 133 32.98 -23.60 -31.78
CA PRO A 133 31.92 -24.04 -30.84
C PRO A 133 32.12 -23.59 -29.35
N MET A 134 31.22 -24.08 -28.48
CA MET A 134 31.30 -24.11 -27.00
C MET A 134 32.63 -24.65 -26.42
N PRO A 135 32.86 -24.40 -25.12
CA PRO A 135 33.21 -25.51 -24.24
C PRO A 135 32.35 -25.62 -22.97
N THR A 136 32.41 -26.83 -22.44
CA THR A 136 31.42 -27.56 -21.63
C THR A 136 31.92 -27.72 -20.18
N LEU A 137 31.04 -27.42 -19.19
CA LEU A 137 30.88 -28.05 -17.84
C LEU A 137 32.12 -28.17 -16.91
N PRO A 138 32.06 -28.78 -15.69
CA PRO A 138 30.97 -29.16 -14.77
C PRO A 138 31.22 -28.66 -13.32
N GLY A 139 30.32 -28.99 -12.38
CA GLY A 139 30.69 -28.98 -10.96
C GLY A 139 29.52 -29.03 -9.98
N GLU A 140 28.82 -30.15 -9.95
CA GLU A 140 27.93 -30.52 -8.84
C GLU A 140 28.70 -30.65 -7.52
N ILE A 141 28.05 -30.36 -6.39
CA ILE A 141 27.90 -31.34 -5.31
C ILE A 141 26.75 -30.95 -4.38
N SER A 142 25.88 -31.94 -4.20
CA SER A 142 24.80 -32.06 -3.23
C SER A 142 25.27 -32.07 -1.77
N SER A 143 24.35 -31.75 -0.85
CA SER A 143 23.88 -32.65 0.22
C SER A 143 23.81 -32.06 1.64
N ALA A 144 22.81 -32.58 2.37
CA ALA A 144 22.64 -32.66 3.82
C ALA A 144 22.12 -31.39 4.53
N SER A 145 20.83 -31.31 4.88
CA SER A 145 20.12 -31.95 6.01
C SER A 145 20.58 -31.45 7.38
N GLY A 146 19.69 -30.78 8.11
CA GLY A 146 19.90 -30.36 9.49
C GLY A 146 18.56 -29.98 10.13
N VAL A 147 18.14 -30.81 11.07
CA VAL A 147 16.87 -30.89 11.78
C VAL A 147 16.74 -29.87 12.92
N SER A 148 15.48 -29.57 13.25
CA SER A 148 14.92 -29.27 14.58
C SER A 148 15.58 -28.22 15.50
N ALA A 149 14.79 -27.21 15.86
CA ALA A 149 14.50 -26.91 17.27
C ALA A 149 13.33 -25.91 17.37
N GLU A 150 12.20 -26.43 17.82
CA GLU A 150 11.16 -25.66 18.49
C GLU A 150 11.65 -25.37 19.91
N MET A 151 11.48 -24.14 20.42
CA MET A 151 11.10 -23.97 21.82
C MET A 151 10.53 -22.57 22.10
N PRO A 152 9.31 -22.48 22.66
CA PRO A 152 8.73 -21.25 23.18
C PRO A 152 9.26 -20.95 24.59
N CYS A 153 9.63 -19.70 24.82
CA CYS A 153 9.85 -19.15 26.15
C CYS A 153 8.53 -18.53 26.63
N ASP A 154 7.82 -19.27 27.47
CA ASP A 154 6.83 -18.76 28.41
C ASP A 154 7.57 -18.16 29.60
N SER A 155 7.25 -16.92 29.99
CA SER A 155 7.33 -16.51 31.40
C SER A 155 6.56 -15.21 31.62
N SER A 156 5.30 -15.43 31.95
CA SER A 156 4.49 -14.63 32.86
C SER A 156 5.31 -13.91 33.95
N THR A 157 5.20 -12.58 34.04
CA THR A 157 5.27 -11.87 35.33
C THR A 157 4.29 -10.70 35.34
N ARG A 158 3.09 -11.02 35.81
CA ARG A 158 2.06 -10.10 36.28
C ARG A 158 2.53 -9.46 37.59
N ALA A 159 3.18 -8.29 37.51
CA ALA A 159 3.43 -7.48 38.71
C ALA A 159 2.17 -6.67 39.07
N LEU A 160 1.30 -7.31 39.87
CA LEU A 160 0.31 -6.63 40.70
C LEU A 160 1.04 -5.88 41.81
N ARG A 161 1.02 -4.55 41.80
CA ARG A 161 1.21 -3.75 43.02
C ARG A 161 -0.12 -3.09 43.37
N LYS A 162 -0.85 -3.77 44.26
CA LYS A 162 -1.79 -3.18 45.21
C LYS A 162 -1.05 -3.08 46.55
N CYS A 163 -1.00 -1.87 47.11
CA CYS A 163 -1.00 -1.49 48.54
C CYS A 163 -1.32 0.02 48.51
N LEU A 164 -2.48 0.50 48.97
CA LEU A 164 -2.81 0.85 50.37
C LEU A 164 -1.71 1.74 50.98
N ALA A 165 -1.98 2.91 51.55
CA ALA A 165 -3.20 3.57 52.01
C ALA A 165 -3.05 5.09 51.86
#